data_AF-A0A6P0XDJ6-F1
#
_entry.id   AF-A0A6P0XDJ6-F1
#
_cell.length_a   1.000
_cell.length_b   1.000
_cell.length_c   1.000
_cell.angle_alpha   90.00
_cell.angle_beta   90.00
_cell.angle_gamma   90.00
#
_symmetry.space_group_name_H-M   'P 1'
#
loop_
_entity.id
_entity.type
_entity.pdbx_description
1 polymer ?
#
loop_
_entity_poly.entity_id
_entity_poly.type
_entity_poly.pdbx_seq_one_letter_code
_entity_poly.pdbx_strand_id
1 'polypeptide(L)' 'HSITIPALFVAGWLFVSTGLAYDVFGTPRPNEYYTEQRQELPILSDRFEAKKQIDEFIGE' A
#
# COMPACT_ATOMS: atom_id res chain seq x y z
N HIS A 1 -14.63 14.55 25.24
CA HIS A 1 -13.45 15.00 24.48
C HIS A 1 -12.13 14.47 25.05
N SER A 2 -11.89 14.52 26.37
CA SER A 2 -10.62 14.08 26.99
C SER A 2 -10.30 12.58 26.91
N ILE A 3 -11.28 11.72 26.58
CA ILE A 3 -11.07 10.26 26.44
C ILE A 3 -11.14 9.84 24.97
N THR A 4 -12.15 10.31 24.25
CA THR A 4 -12.41 9.91 22.85
C THR A 4 -11.36 10.45 21.87
N ILE A 5 -10.84 11.67 22.08
CA ILE A 5 -9.82 12.24 21.18
C ILE A 5 -8.48 11.50 21.33
N PRO A 6 -7.93 11.29 22.55
CA PRO A 6 -6.70 10.50 22.69
C PRO A 6 -6.84 9.07 22.16
N ALA A 7 -8.00 8.43 22.36
CA ALA A 7 -8.25 7.08 21.86
C ALA A 7 -8.21 7.01 20.32
N LEU A 8 -8.89 7.93 19.62
CA LEU A 8 -8.86 7.99 18.16
C LEU A 8 -7.48 8.34 17.61
N PHE A 9 -6.74 9.21 18.31
CA PHE A 9 -5.37 9.56 17.93
C PHE A 9 -4.45 8.35 18.01
N VAL A 10 -4.48 7.60 19.11
CA VAL A 10 -3.66 6.39 19.29
C VAL A 10 -4.06 5.31 18.28
N ALA A 11 -5.35 5.15 17.98
CA ALA A 11 -5.81 4.22 16.94
C ALA A 11 -5.24 4.59 15.56
N GLY A 12 -5.30 5.87 15.17
CA GLY A 12 -4.71 6.35 13.91
C GLY A 12 -3.19 6.19 13.86
N TRP A 13 -2.50 6.46 14.98
CA TRP A 13 -1.06 6.22 15.09
C TRP A 13 -0.74 4.73 14.90
N LEU A 14 -1.45 3.85 15.61
CA LEU A 14 -1.24 2.41 15.52
C LEU A 14 -1.47 1.91 14.09
N PHE A 15 -2.53 2.37 13.42
CA PHE A 15 -2.87 2.02 12.04
C PHE A 15 -1.72 2.25 11.05
N VAL A 16 -0.95 3.33 11.23
CA VAL A 16 0.24 3.61 10.41
C VAL A 16 1.45 2.84 10.93
N SER A 17 1.70 2.86 12.24
CA SER A 17 2.92 2.31 12.83
C SER A 17 3.06 0.78 12.72
N THR A 18 1.95 0.04 12.63
CA THR A 18 1.97 -1.41 12.45
C THR A 18 2.16 -1.83 10.99
N GLY A 19 2.10 -0.88 10.06
CA GLY A 19 2.12 -1.14 8.63
C GLY A 19 0.77 -1.52 8.03
N LEU A 20 -0.30 -1.60 8.84
CA LEU A 20 -1.64 -2.02 8.38
C LEU A 20 -2.18 -1.14 7.24
N ALA A 21 -1.84 0.15 7.24
CA ALA A 21 -2.20 1.06 6.14
C ALA A 21 -1.65 0.58 4.77
N TYR A 22 -0.41 0.08 4.74
CA TYR A 22 0.20 -0.43 3.51
C TYR A 22 -0.54 -1.68 3.02
N ASP A 23 -0.87 -2.59 3.95
CA ASP A 23 -1.52 -3.85 3.63
C ASP A 23 -2.98 -3.67 3.19
N VAL A 24 -3.72 -2.71 3.77
CA VAL A 24 -5.13 -2.43 3.42
C VAL A 24 -5.26 -1.72 2.07
N PHE A 25 -4.38 -0.76 1.78
CA PHE A 25 -4.49 0.07 0.59
C PHE A 25 -3.58 -0.36 -0.57
N GLY A 26 -2.70 -1.34 -0.34
CA GLY A 26 -1.72 -1.78 -1.34
C GLY A 26 -0.75 -0.69 -1.76
N THR A 27 -0.51 0.32 -0.92
CA THR A 27 0.49 1.36 -1.22
C THR A 27 1.88 0.74 -1.09
N PRO A 28 2.77 0.89 -2.07
CA PRO A 28 4.13 0.36 -1.97
C PRO A 28 4.88 0.97 -0.78
N ARG A 29 5.61 0.14 -0.03
CA ARG A 29 6.57 0.63 0.97
C ARG A 29 7.74 1.31 0.26
N PRO A 30 8.54 2.14 0.96
CA PRO A 30 9.68 2.84 0.35
C PRO A 30 10.65 1.95 -0.44
N ASN A 31 10.77 0.69 -0.07
CA ASN A 31 11.62 -0.31 -0.71
C ASN A 31 10.92 -1.20 -1.74
N GLU A 32 9.65 -0.96 -2.06
CA GLU A 32 8.82 -1.83 -2.93
C GLU A 32 8.40 -1.16 -4.25
N TYR A 33 8.91 0.05 -4.53
CA TYR A 33 8.60 0.75 -5.78
C TYR A 33 9.21 0.09 -7.02
N TYR A 34 10.34 -0.61 -6.86
CA TYR A 34 11.06 -1.30 -7.93
C TYR A 34 11.56 -2.64 -7.40
N THR A 35 11.51 -3.67 -8.25
CA THR A 35 12.12 -4.97 -7.95
C THR A 35 13.55 -5.02 -8.49
N GLU A 36 14.33 -6.02 -8.11
CA GLU A 36 15.68 -6.19 -8.67
C GLU A 36 15.65 -6.41 -10.19
N GLN A 37 14.59 -7.05 -10.69
CA GLN A 37 14.42 -7.42 -12.09
C GLN A 37 13.75 -6.30 -12.91
N ARG A 38 12.93 -5.44 -12.28
CA ARG A 38 12.21 -4.34 -12.95
C ARG A 38 12.59 -2.99 -12.34
N GLN A 39 13.29 -2.19 -13.15
CA GLN A 39 13.58 -0.78 -12.86
C GLN A 39 12.72 0.20 -13.71
N GLU A 40 11.67 -0.30 -14.35
CA GLU A 40 10.72 0.48 -15.14
C GLU A 40 9.45 0.79 -14.33
N LEU A 41 8.73 1.85 -14.71
CA LEU A 41 7.50 2.26 -14.05
C LEU A 41 6.37 1.22 -14.28
N PRO A 42 5.67 0.76 -13.23
CA PRO A 42 4.55 -0.18 -13.34
C PRO A 42 3.27 0.52 -13.82
N ILE A 43 3.23 0.92 -15.09
CA ILE A 43 2.10 1.63 -15.70
C ILE A 43 1.07 0.62 -16.24
N LEU A 44 -0.19 0.81 -15.88
CA LEU A 44 -1.30 0.01 -16.42
C LEU A 44 -1.59 0.40 -17.87
N SER A 45 -1.69 -0.60 -18.74
CA SER A 45 -1.89 -0.41 -20.18
C SER A 45 -3.23 -0.94 -20.69
N ASP A 46 -3.86 -1.84 -19.93
CA ASP A 46 -5.13 -2.45 -20.30
C ASP A 46 -6.20 -2.19 -19.22
N ARG A 47 -7.40 -1.78 -19.65
CA ARG A 47 -8.52 -1.48 -18.76
C ARG A 47 -9.16 -2.75 -18.18
N PHE A 48 -9.31 -3.80 -18.97
CA PHE A 48 -10.00 -5.02 -18.59
C PHE A 48 -9.06 -5.97 -17.84
N GLU A 49 -7.78 -5.99 -18.22
CA GLU A 49 -6.75 -6.80 -17.57
C GLU A 49 -5.98 -6.04 -16.48
N ALA A 50 -6.43 -4.83 -16.11
CA ALA A 50 -5.75 -3.98 -15.11
C ALA A 50 -5.46 -4.72 -13.80
N LYS A 51 -6.40 -5.51 -13.28
CA LYS A 51 -6.21 -6.27 -12.04
C LYS A 51 -5.06 -7.26 -12.19
N LYS A 52 -5.07 -8.04 -13.27
CA LYS A 52 -4.04 -9.03 -13.56
C LYS A 52 -2.66 -8.37 -13.73
N GLN A 53 -2.61 -7.21 -14.39
CA GLN A 53 -1.38 -6.43 -14.52
C GLN A 53 -0.84 -5.95 -13.16
N ILE A 54 -1.72 -5.54 -12.23
CA ILE A 54 -1.32 -5.17 -10.87
C ILE A 54 -0.72 -6.40 -10.15
N ASP A 55 -1.41 -7.54 -10.18
CA ASP A 55 -0.96 -8.79 -9.55
C ASP A 55 0.44 -9.19 -10.08
N GLU A 56 0.65 -9.13 -11.40
CA GLU A 56 1.95 -9.35 -12.05
C GLU A 56 3.06 -8.37 -11.61
N PHE A 57 2.71 -7.11 -11.31
CA PHE A 57 3.67 -6.09 -10.89
C PHE A 57 4.10 -6.25 -9.43
N ILE A 58 3.19 -6.71 -8.56
CA ILE A 58 3.46 -6.96 -7.14
C ILE A 58 3.98 -8.38 -6.87
N GLY A 59 3.90 -9.27 -7.86
CA GLY A 59 4.42 -10.64 -7.79
C GLY A 59 3.48 -11.62 -7.09
N GLU A 60 2.16 -11.40 -7.20
CA GLU A 60 1.08 -12.28 -6.73
C GLU A 60 0.51 -13.13 -7.87
#